data_AF-A0A7V2JQE2-F1
#
_entry.id   AF-A0A7V2JQE2-F1
#
_cell.length_a   1.000
_cell.length_b   1.000
_cell.length_c   1.000
_cell.angle_alpha   90.00
_cell.angle_beta   90.00
_cell.angle_gamma   90.00
#
_symmetry.space_group_name_H-M   'P 1'
#
loop_
_entity.id
_entity.type
_entity.pdbx_description
1 polymer ?
#
loop_
_entity_poly.entity_id
_entity_poly.type
_entity_poly.pdbx_seq_one_letter_code
_entity_poly.pdbx_strand_id
1 'polypeptide(L)'
;MSAGRLIPLILLLLLLGAAAYIYLQGGAEFVMATIDRILGKDQKPLVDTRPGDDGKARPGIDIPNKPLHGKLSDQKFTMQQATIENGILTLRQGKDFFPDRSVTIFLFTEKWEIPFDKTYTVKSGGVSMGTIPHVHLKYKVKGKNIPKTEIFVRDYTMTLVFSGEKNNRIIGKIYLKLPSKKHSEIAGTFRAEIKGFRLKTDGTPDLARDNFENLRYLALLGVMKQDPTQDIKDIKYYDVRYDSSSSRDPKKTLTGSLDIEYKVGESAVQGKRYQFVKQGEWRLLRALGLNQVAEAHPFKEPDEKSSVYAQLRFLTAEALEQHAARNHKGKGLYGFRYKHETNKDNTVAVSTAKYALERGSKSLHEVRFFFRYTKQGWILRRTLTPDETFDRKTGKVIASKVK
;
A
#
# COMPACT_ATOMS: atom_id res chain seq x y z
N MET A 1 -3.49 -39.76 21.53
CA MET A 1 -4.16 -38.70 20.75
C MET A 1 -3.26 -38.32 19.59
N SER A 2 -3.72 -38.49 18.34
CA SER A 2 -2.86 -38.45 17.16
C SER A 2 -2.55 -37.01 16.68
N ALA A 3 -1.33 -36.80 16.20
CA ALA A 3 -0.79 -35.54 15.70
C ALA A 3 -1.46 -35.02 14.41
N GLY A 4 -2.49 -35.69 13.90
CA GLY A 4 -3.17 -35.36 12.64
C GLY A 4 -4.38 -34.41 12.74
N ARG A 5 -4.79 -33.99 13.96
CA ARG A 5 -5.95 -33.11 14.17
C ARG A 5 -5.64 -31.72 14.72
N LEU A 6 -4.38 -31.42 15.05
CA LEU A 6 -3.99 -30.13 15.65
C LEU A 6 -3.75 -29.01 14.61
N ILE A 7 -3.37 -29.37 13.38
CA ILE A 7 -3.04 -28.43 12.31
C ILE A 7 -4.25 -27.64 11.79
N PRO A 8 -5.45 -28.24 11.54
CA PRO A 8 -6.61 -27.48 11.07
C PRO A 8 -7.21 -26.56 12.15
N LEU A 9 -7.05 -26.88 13.44
CA LEU A 9 -7.58 -26.06 14.54
C LEU A 9 -6.77 -24.77 14.76
N ILE A 10 -5.45 -24.82 14.52
CA ILE A 10 -4.55 -23.66 14.61
C ILE A 10 -4.73 -22.72 13.40
N LEU A 11 -5.05 -23.27 12.22
CA LEU A 11 -5.43 -22.50 11.02
C LEU A 11 -6.81 -21.85 11.15
N LEU A 12 -7.79 -22.56 11.74
CA LEU A 12 -9.12 -22.07 12.07
C LEU A 12 -9.09 -20.90 13.08
N LEU A 13 -8.21 -20.97 14.07
CA LEU A 13 -8.08 -19.91 15.08
C LEU A 13 -7.35 -18.67 14.54
N LEU A 14 -6.31 -18.83 13.72
CA LEU A 14 -5.64 -17.70 13.03
C LEU A 14 -6.57 -16.90 12.10
N LEU A 15 -7.68 -17.49 11.68
CA LEU A 15 -8.68 -16.89 10.79
C LEU A 15 -9.78 -16.13 11.51
N LEU A 16 -10.12 -16.48 12.76
CA LEU A 16 -11.23 -15.91 13.55
C LEU A 16 -11.03 -14.47 13.98
N GLY A 17 -10.09 -13.80 13.35
CA GLY A 17 -9.70 -12.51 13.77
C GLY A 17 -8.71 -11.76 13.00
N ALA A 18 -8.57 -12.16 11.74
CA ALA A 18 -8.60 -11.18 10.67
C ALA A 18 -9.91 -10.33 10.65
N ALA A 19 -10.92 -10.69 11.46
CA ALA A 19 -12.29 -10.17 11.41
C ALA A 19 -12.47 -8.71 11.84
N ALA A 20 -11.86 -8.27 12.93
CA ALA A 20 -12.25 -7.00 13.54
C ALA A 20 -11.76 -5.73 12.81
N TYR A 21 -10.63 -5.79 12.11
CA TYR A 21 -10.10 -4.63 11.37
C TYR A 21 -10.79 -4.40 10.04
N ILE A 22 -11.24 -5.46 9.38
CA ILE A 22 -11.89 -5.35 8.06
C ILE A 22 -13.24 -4.61 8.18
N TYR A 23 -13.77 -4.53 9.41
CA TYR A 23 -14.97 -3.78 9.81
C TYR A 23 -14.93 -2.29 9.44
N LEU A 24 -13.75 -1.64 9.43
CA LEU A 24 -13.65 -0.17 9.32
C LEU A 24 -13.48 0.38 7.88
N GLN A 25 -13.38 -0.48 6.86
CA GLN A 25 -13.36 -0.05 5.44
C GLN A 25 -14.22 -0.95 4.53
N GLY A 26 -15.12 -1.77 5.08
CA GLY A 26 -16.16 -2.47 4.31
C GLY A 26 -16.47 -3.87 4.83
N GLY A 27 -17.59 -3.98 5.55
CA GLY A 27 -18.47 -5.14 5.65
C GLY A 27 -17.94 -6.37 6.36
N ALA A 28 -18.51 -6.69 7.53
CA ALA A 28 -18.31 -7.94 8.26
C ALA A 28 -18.57 -9.22 7.42
N GLU A 29 -19.34 -9.11 6.33
CA GLU A 29 -19.67 -10.21 5.41
C GLU A 29 -18.46 -10.79 4.68
N PHE A 30 -17.45 -9.98 4.34
CA PHE A 30 -16.28 -10.45 3.59
C PHE A 30 -15.40 -11.41 4.42
N VAL A 31 -15.25 -11.13 5.71
CA VAL A 31 -14.41 -11.94 6.59
C VAL A 31 -15.10 -13.27 6.86
N MET A 32 -16.41 -13.26 7.11
CA MET A 32 -17.20 -14.48 7.29
C MET A 32 -17.22 -15.33 6.01
N ALA A 33 -17.38 -14.73 4.83
CA ALA A 33 -17.33 -15.45 3.55
C ALA A 33 -15.94 -16.04 3.23
N THR A 34 -14.85 -15.36 3.60
CA THR A 34 -13.48 -15.86 3.43
C THR A 34 -13.16 -16.98 4.41
N ILE A 35 -13.65 -16.87 5.65
CA ILE A 35 -13.54 -17.90 6.69
C ILE A 35 -14.37 -19.15 6.33
N ASP A 36 -15.63 -18.99 5.91
CA ASP A 36 -16.51 -20.12 5.53
C ASP A 36 -15.95 -20.92 4.35
N ARG A 37 -15.32 -20.24 3.39
CA ARG A 37 -14.70 -20.86 2.20
C ARG A 37 -13.41 -21.63 2.52
N ILE A 38 -12.65 -21.20 3.54
CA ILE A 38 -11.42 -21.87 3.99
C ILE A 38 -11.74 -23.04 4.94
N LEU A 39 -12.86 -22.97 5.67
CA LEU A 39 -13.27 -23.98 6.66
C LEU A 39 -14.11 -25.13 6.11
N GLY A 40 -14.34 -25.17 4.79
CA GLY A 40 -15.03 -26.30 4.15
C GLY A 40 -16.45 -26.52 4.68
N LYS A 41 -17.14 -25.48 5.15
CA LYS A 41 -18.60 -25.54 5.16
C LYS A 41 -19.02 -25.39 3.71
N ASP A 42 -19.56 -26.47 3.16
CA ASP A 42 -20.14 -26.53 1.81
C ASP A 42 -21.15 -25.39 1.61
N GLN A 43 -20.64 -24.22 1.21
CA GLN A 43 -21.37 -23.40 0.28
C GLN A 43 -20.98 -23.93 -1.08
N LYS A 44 -21.90 -24.73 -1.64
CA LYS A 44 -22.03 -24.85 -3.10
C LYS A 44 -21.70 -23.48 -3.69
N PRO A 45 -20.81 -23.41 -4.68
CA PRO A 45 -20.59 -22.14 -5.34
C PRO A 45 -21.97 -21.58 -5.71
N LEU A 46 -22.24 -20.33 -5.37
CA LEU A 46 -23.23 -19.55 -6.10
C LEU A 46 -22.64 -19.33 -7.50
N VAL A 47 -22.57 -20.42 -8.25
CA VAL A 47 -22.76 -20.36 -9.68
C VAL A 47 -24.21 -19.95 -9.79
N ASP A 48 -24.46 -18.69 -10.12
CA ASP A 48 -25.67 -18.38 -10.88
C ASP A 48 -25.49 -19.08 -12.24
N THR A 49 -25.66 -20.41 -12.26
CA THR A 49 -26.03 -21.10 -13.48
C THR A 49 -27.45 -20.63 -13.74
N ARG A 50 -27.62 -19.48 -14.37
CA ARG A 50 -28.86 -19.23 -15.07
C ARG A 50 -28.98 -20.32 -16.12
N PRO A 51 -30.05 -21.13 -16.10
CA PRO A 51 -30.36 -21.97 -17.23
C PRO A 51 -30.69 -21.02 -18.40
N GLY A 52 -29.87 -21.05 -19.45
CA GLY A 52 -30.20 -20.41 -20.73
C GLY A 52 -29.22 -19.37 -21.29
N ASP A 53 -27.90 -19.49 -21.10
CA ASP A 53 -26.96 -18.92 -22.08
C ASP A 53 -26.24 -20.09 -22.76
N ASP A 54 -26.84 -20.52 -23.87
CA ASP A 54 -26.46 -21.62 -24.74
C ASP A 54 -25.18 -21.32 -25.52
N GLY A 55 -24.17 -20.66 -24.92
CA GLY A 55 -22.87 -20.42 -25.54
C GLY A 55 -22.90 -19.70 -26.90
N LYS A 56 -24.06 -19.22 -27.35
CA LYS A 56 -24.21 -18.47 -28.59
C LYS A 56 -23.90 -17.02 -28.27
N ALA A 57 -22.83 -16.53 -28.88
CA ALA A 57 -22.50 -15.11 -28.90
C ALA A 57 -23.74 -14.31 -29.33
N ARG A 58 -24.43 -13.71 -28.35
CA ARG A 58 -25.44 -12.69 -28.62
C ARG A 58 -24.75 -11.61 -29.46
N PRO A 59 -25.35 -11.09 -30.54
CA PRO A 59 -24.69 -10.15 -31.42
C PRO A 59 -24.29 -8.91 -30.61
N GLY A 60 -23.03 -8.87 -30.21
CA GLY A 60 -22.44 -7.78 -29.43
C GLY A 60 -22.14 -6.63 -30.36
N ILE A 61 -22.11 -5.42 -29.80
CA ILE A 61 -21.58 -4.25 -30.51
C ILE A 61 -20.13 -4.60 -30.90
N ASP A 62 -19.80 -4.49 -32.19
CA ASP A 62 -18.43 -4.70 -32.65
C ASP A 62 -17.54 -3.57 -32.12
N ILE A 63 -16.65 -3.91 -31.17
CA ILE A 63 -15.75 -2.96 -30.55
C ILE A 63 -14.45 -2.96 -31.36
N PRO A 64 -14.05 -1.81 -31.94
CA PRO A 64 -12.84 -1.74 -32.75
C PRO A 64 -11.61 -2.24 -32.01
N ASN A 65 -10.81 -3.10 -32.66
CA ASN A 65 -9.51 -3.51 -32.13
C ASN A 65 -8.43 -2.44 -32.37
N LYS A 66 -8.69 -1.22 -31.91
CA LYS A 66 -7.81 -0.04 -31.99
C LYS A 66 -7.70 0.61 -30.60
N PRO A 67 -6.67 1.43 -30.33
CA PRO A 67 -6.57 2.15 -29.07
C PRO A 67 -7.84 2.97 -28.78
N LEU A 68 -8.28 2.97 -27.52
CA LEU A 68 -9.50 3.65 -27.09
C LEU A 68 -9.45 5.16 -27.40
N HIS A 69 -10.43 5.60 -28.20
CA HIS A 69 -10.62 7.00 -28.58
C HIS A 69 -12.10 7.30 -28.79
N GLY A 70 -12.41 8.57 -29.06
CA GLY A 70 -13.75 9.00 -29.42
C GLY A 70 -13.99 10.46 -29.08
N LYS A 71 -15.20 10.78 -28.61
CA LYS A 71 -15.59 12.11 -28.15
C LYS A 71 -16.18 12.04 -26.75
N LEU A 72 -15.87 13.05 -25.94
CA LEU A 72 -16.45 13.26 -24.62
C LEU A 72 -16.82 14.74 -24.49
N SER A 73 -18.11 15.02 -24.34
CA SER A 73 -18.70 16.36 -24.38
C SER A 73 -18.24 17.15 -25.61
N ASP A 74 -18.54 16.63 -26.80
CA ASP A 74 -18.24 17.20 -28.13
C ASP A 74 -16.77 17.36 -28.51
N GLN A 75 -15.86 17.01 -27.61
CA GLN A 75 -14.45 17.23 -27.81
C GLN A 75 -13.71 15.90 -27.90
N LYS A 76 -12.66 15.88 -28.72
CA LYS A 76 -11.86 14.67 -28.97
C LYS A 76 -11.30 14.12 -27.66
N PHE A 77 -11.42 12.80 -27.50
CA PHE A 77 -10.83 12.02 -26.43
C PHE A 77 -9.84 11.01 -27.00
N THR A 78 -8.66 10.94 -26.41
CA THR A 78 -7.68 9.89 -26.65
C THR A 78 -7.14 9.46 -25.31
N MET A 79 -7.32 8.18 -24.98
CA MET A 79 -6.87 7.64 -23.70
C MET A 79 -5.34 7.73 -23.61
N GLN A 80 -4.86 8.31 -22.50
CA GLN A 80 -3.43 8.39 -22.18
C GLN A 80 -3.06 7.48 -21.01
N GLN A 81 -3.99 7.30 -20.07
CA GLN A 81 -3.81 6.43 -18.91
C GLN A 81 -5.11 5.68 -18.61
N ALA A 82 -4.98 4.44 -18.18
CA ALA A 82 -6.07 3.66 -17.62
C ALA A 82 -5.61 3.00 -16.31
N THR A 83 -6.46 3.00 -15.30
CA THR A 83 -6.21 2.34 -14.00
C THR A 83 -7.46 1.62 -13.53
N ILE A 84 -7.31 0.51 -12.82
CA ILE A 84 -8.39 -0.16 -12.11
C ILE A 84 -8.02 -0.37 -10.65
N GLU A 85 -8.90 0.00 -9.74
CA GLU A 85 -8.71 -0.12 -8.30
C GLU A 85 -10.07 -0.29 -7.63
N ASN A 86 -10.23 -1.32 -6.79
CA ASN A 86 -11.47 -1.57 -6.03
C ASN A 86 -12.74 -1.50 -6.89
N GLY A 87 -12.75 -2.15 -8.05
CA GLY A 87 -13.88 -2.14 -8.98
C GLY A 87 -14.12 -0.81 -9.71
N ILE A 88 -13.20 0.15 -9.63
CA ILE A 88 -13.31 1.46 -10.28
C ILE A 88 -12.32 1.53 -11.45
N LEU A 89 -12.83 1.48 -12.68
CA LEU A 89 -12.04 1.70 -13.89
C LEU A 89 -11.99 3.19 -14.20
N THR A 90 -10.80 3.77 -14.29
CA THR A 90 -10.61 5.18 -14.70
C THR A 90 -9.84 5.25 -16.01
N LEU A 91 -10.42 5.90 -17.00
CA LEU A 91 -9.89 6.14 -18.34
C LEU A 91 -9.63 7.64 -18.48
N ARG A 92 -8.37 8.04 -18.69
CA ARG A 92 -7.92 9.41 -18.48
C ARG A 92 -7.15 9.98 -19.67
N GLN A 93 -7.42 11.26 -19.94
CA GLN A 93 -6.61 12.15 -20.77
C GLN A 93 -6.13 13.34 -19.93
N GLY A 94 -4.86 13.72 -20.10
CA GLY A 94 -4.22 14.83 -19.38
C GLY A 94 -3.39 14.35 -18.18
N LYS A 95 -2.31 15.07 -17.90
CA LYS A 95 -1.28 14.69 -16.91
C LYS A 95 -1.29 15.53 -15.62
N ASP A 96 -2.04 16.62 -15.59
CA ASP A 96 -2.10 17.52 -14.43
C ASP A 96 -2.79 16.89 -13.21
N PHE A 97 -3.00 17.65 -12.13
CA PHE A 97 -3.82 17.18 -11.02
C PHE A 97 -5.24 16.80 -11.48
N PHE A 98 -5.92 17.71 -12.20
CA PHE A 98 -7.19 17.42 -12.84
C PHE A 98 -7.01 16.89 -14.26
N PRO A 99 -7.73 15.83 -14.66
CA PRO A 99 -7.70 15.36 -16.03
C PRO A 99 -8.30 16.41 -16.96
N ASP A 100 -7.83 16.47 -18.20
CA ASP A 100 -8.52 17.24 -19.24
C ASP A 100 -9.89 16.63 -19.50
N ARG A 101 -9.91 15.30 -19.55
CA ARG A 101 -11.11 14.45 -19.65
C ARG A 101 -10.87 13.13 -18.96
N SER A 102 -11.89 12.60 -18.29
CA SER A 102 -11.87 11.23 -17.83
C SER A 102 -13.25 10.62 -17.79
N VAL A 103 -13.30 9.31 -18.00
CA VAL A 103 -14.44 8.46 -17.71
C VAL A 103 -14.05 7.55 -16.55
N THR A 104 -14.81 7.60 -15.48
CA THR A 104 -14.67 6.71 -14.33
C THR A 104 -15.90 5.80 -14.26
N ILE A 105 -15.69 4.49 -14.22
CA ILE A 105 -16.75 3.49 -14.25
C ILE A 105 -16.67 2.69 -12.95
N PHE A 106 -17.72 2.81 -12.13
CA PHE A 106 -17.89 2.02 -10.92
C PHE A 106 -18.57 0.71 -11.30
N LEU A 107 -17.85 -0.39 -11.20
CA LEU A 107 -18.32 -1.73 -11.63
C LEU A 107 -19.02 -2.50 -10.52
N PHE A 108 -18.92 -2.02 -9.28
CA PHE A 108 -19.48 -2.68 -8.09
C PHE A 108 -19.09 -4.17 -8.02
N THR A 109 -17.81 -4.44 -8.29
CA THR A 109 -17.25 -5.77 -8.06
C THR A 109 -17.27 -6.09 -6.57
N GLU A 110 -17.07 -7.36 -6.25
CA GLU A 110 -16.73 -7.72 -4.89
C GLU A 110 -15.49 -6.95 -4.44
N LYS A 111 -15.42 -6.71 -3.14
CA LYS A 111 -14.32 -5.96 -2.54
C LYS A 111 -12.99 -6.62 -2.91
N TRP A 112 -12.06 -5.85 -3.47
CA TRP A 112 -10.70 -6.29 -3.87
C TRP A 112 -10.64 -7.29 -5.03
N GLU A 113 -11.78 -7.61 -5.63
CA GLU A 113 -11.83 -8.40 -6.85
C GLU A 113 -11.32 -7.58 -8.04
N ILE A 114 -10.53 -8.23 -8.89
CA ILE A 114 -10.22 -7.73 -10.23
C ILE A 114 -11.11 -8.46 -11.23
N PRO A 115 -11.84 -7.74 -12.11
CA PRO A 115 -12.87 -8.33 -12.98
C PRO A 115 -12.26 -9.04 -14.19
N PHE A 116 -11.39 -10.04 -13.98
CA PHE A 116 -10.83 -10.84 -15.07
C PHE A 116 -11.94 -11.60 -15.79
N ASP A 117 -11.87 -11.60 -17.12
CA ASP A 117 -12.79 -12.31 -18.01
C ASP A 117 -14.28 -11.96 -17.81
N LYS A 118 -14.56 -10.82 -17.15
CA LYS A 118 -15.92 -10.31 -16.96
C LYS A 118 -16.36 -9.43 -18.13
N THR A 119 -17.64 -9.52 -18.44
CA THR A 119 -18.32 -8.64 -19.41
C THR A 119 -19.47 -7.90 -18.73
N TYR A 120 -19.50 -6.58 -18.93
CA TYR A 120 -20.58 -5.70 -18.48
C TYR A 120 -21.31 -5.15 -19.70
N THR A 121 -22.61 -5.39 -19.77
CA THR A 121 -23.46 -4.88 -20.85
C THR A 121 -24.61 -4.08 -20.26
N VAL A 122 -24.75 -2.83 -20.70
CA VAL A 122 -25.83 -1.92 -20.31
C VAL A 122 -26.49 -1.41 -21.58
N LYS A 123 -27.82 -1.47 -21.63
CA LYS A 123 -28.63 -0.92 -22.73
C LYS A 123 -29.40 0.30 -22.23
N SER A 124 -29.46 1.35 -23.04
CA SER A 124 -30.27 2.54 -22.73
C SER A 124 -31.74 2.17 -22.57
N GLY A 125 -32.42 2.71 -21.55
CA GLY A 125 -33.84 2.44 -21.29
C GLY A 125 -34.17 1.02 -20.79
N GLY A 126 -33.17 0.15 -20.62
CA GLY A 126 -33.39 -1.20 -20.10
C GLY A 126 -33.50 -1.23 -18.58
N VAL A 127 -34.39 -2.08 -18.05
CA VAL A 127 -34.40 -2.47 -16.64
C VAL A 127 -33.38 -3.61 -16.47
N SER A 128 -32.27 -3.34 -15.78
CA SER A 128 -31.30 -4.39 -15.44
C SER A 128 -31.64 -4.99 -14.09
N MET A 129 -31.67 -6.33 -14.01
CA MET A 129 -31.93 -7.11 -12.79
C MET A 129 -30.66 -7.29 -11.92
N GLY A 130 -29.77 -6.30 -11.87
CA GLY A 130 -28.50 -6.35 -11.13
C GLY A 130 -27.82 -4.99 -11.05
N THR A 131 -26.71 -4.89 -10.31
CA THR A 131 -26.00 -3.63 -10.11
C THR A 131 -25.47 -3.07 -11.42
N ILE A 132 -26.03 -1.93 -11.84
CA ILE A 132 -25.66 -1.26 -13.09
C ILE A 132 -24.40 -0.44 -12.83
N PRO A 133 -23.36 -0.53 -13.66
CA PRO A 133 -22.20 0.31 -13.50
C PRO A 133 -22.56 1.81 -13.47
N HIS A 134 -21.87 2.60 -12.66
CA HIS A 134 -22.06 4.06 -12.70
C HIS A 134 -20.94 4.69 -13.54
N VAL A 135 -21.31 5.56 -14.47
CA VAL A 135 -20.36 6.26 -15.33
C VAL A 135 -20.26 7.71 -14.88
N HIS A 136 -19.07 8.11 -14.46
CA HIS A 136 -18.75 9.48 -14.07
C HIS A 136 -17.89 10.09 -15.17
N LEU A 137 -18.42 11.10 -15.84
CA LEU A 137 -17.71 11.88 -16.84
C LEU A 137 -17.15 13.14 -16.18
N LYS A 138 -15.84 13.36 -16.31
CA LYS A 138 -15.20 14.59 -15.84
C LYS A 138 -14.47 15.27 -17.00
N TYR A 139 -14.64 16.58 -17.15
CA TYR A 139 -14.00 17.35 -18.22
C TYR A 139 -13.74 18.81 -17.80
N LYS A 140 -12.61 19.37 -18.26
CA LYS A 140 -12.30 20.80 -18.06
C LYS A 140 -13.23 21.66 -18.93
N VAL A 141 -13.79 22.72 -18.33
CA VAL A 141 -14.59 23.73 -19.03
C VAL A 141 -13.69 24.92 -19.35
N LYS A 142 -13.79 25.48 -20.57
CA LYS A 142 -12.99 26.64 -20.99
C LYS A 142 -13.16 27.79 -19.99
N GLY A 143 -12.05 28.35 -19.51
CA GLY A 143 -12.02 29.44 -18.53
C GLY A 143 -12.23 29.02 -17.07
N LYS A 144 -12.32 27.71 -16.76
CA LYS A 144 -12.44 27.21 -15.38
C LYS A 144 -11.28 26.28 -15.02
N ASN A 145 -10.75 26.44 -13.81
CA ASN A 145 -9.68 25.60 -13.27
C ASN A 145 -10.18 24.28 -12.65
N ILE A 146 -11.48 24.18 -12.38
CA ILE A 146 -12.11 22.99 -11.81
C ILE A 146 -12.93 22.29 -12.91
N PRO A 147 -12.75 20.98 -13.12
CA PRO A 147 -13.50 20.25 -14.12
C PRO A 147 -14.94 20.02 -13.67
N LYS A 148 -15.87 20.04 -14.63
CA LYS A 148 -17.26 19.65 -14.40
C LYS A 148 -17.34 18.12 -14.31
N THR A 149 -18.18 17.62 -13.41
CA THR A 149 -18.47 16.18 -13.26
C THR A 149 -19.94 15.92 -13.55
N GLU A 150 -20.22 14.89 -14.32
CA GLU A 150 -21.57 14.42 -14.64
C GLU A 150 -21.65 12.92 -14.36
N ILE A 151 -22.73 12.49 -13.73
CA ILE A 151 -22.91 11.11 -13.26
C ILE A 151 -24.08 10.50 -14.03
N PHE A 152 -23.84 9.31 -14.59
CA PHE A 152 -24.81 8.53 -15.36
C PHE A 152 -24.97 7.17 -14.69
N VAL A 153 -26.13 6.96 -14.09
CA VAL A 153 -26.51 5.68 -13.46
C VAL A 153 -27.52 4.89 -14.32
N ARG A 154 -28.00 5.50 -15.39
CA ARG A 154 -28.98 4.96 -16.36
C ARG A 154 -28.88 5.71 -17.69
N ASP A 155 -29.65 5.27 -18.68
CA ASP A 155 -29.83 5.91 -19.99
C ASP A 155 -28.54 6.07 -20.81
N TYR A 156 -27.62 5.12 -20.64
CA TYR A 156 -26.42 5.01 -21.46
C TYR A 156 -26.32 3.59 -22.02
N THR A 157 -25.53 3.43 -23.07
CA THR A 157 -25.20 2.11 -23.65
C THR A 157 -23.74 1.81 -23.38
N MET A 158 -23.44 0.61 -22.88
CA MET A 158 -22.08 0.17 -22.63
C MET A 158 -21.91 -1.31 -22.94
N THR A 159 -20.79 -1.65 -23.55
CA THR A 159 -20.24 -3.01 -23.57
C THR A 159 -18.79 -2.89 -23.13
N LEU A 160 -18.45 -3.47 -21.98
CA LEU A 160 -17.12 -3.48 -21.40
C LEU A 160 -16.71 -4.92 -21.18
N VAL A 161 -15.60 -5.34 -21.81
CA VAL A 161 -15.08 -6.70 -21.74
C VAL A 161 -13.66 -6.66 -21.21
N PHE A 162 -13.37 -7.47 -20.20
CA PHE A 162 -12.02 -7.77 -19.73
C PHE A 162 -11.59 -9.15 -20.24
N SER A 163 -10.28 -9.34 -20.47
CA SER A 163 -9.77 -10.56 -21.14
C SER A 163 -8.49 -11.13 -20.53
N GLY A 164 -8.13 -10.69 -19.31
CA GLY A 164 -6.98 -11.20 -18.57
C GLY A 164 -5.94 -10.14 -18.19
N GLU A 165 -4.85 -10.59 -17.58
CA GLU A 165 -3.74 -9.76 -17.09
C GLU A 165 -2.45 -9.99 -17.88
N LYS A 166 -1.73 -8.91 -18.17
CA LYS A 166 -0.35 -8.98 -18.65
C LYS A 166 0.47 -7.84 -18.04
N ASN A 167 1.61 -8.17 -17.43
CA ASN A 167 2.53 -7.20 -16.83
C ASN A 167 1.84 -6.25 -15.84
N ASN A 168 1.06 -6.77 -14.89
CA ASN A 168 0.28 -6.01 -13.89
C ASN A 168 -0.75 -5.04 -14.50
N ARG A 169 -1.21 -5.32 -15.72
CA ARG A 169 -2.27 -4.57 -16.39
C ARG A 169 -3.37 -5.50 -16.83
N ILE A 170 -4.61 -5.13 -16.53
CA ILE A 170 -5.78 -5.80 -17.09
C ILE A 170 -5.99 -5.29 -18.52
N ILE A 171 -6.26 -6.21 -19.44
CA ILE A 171 -6.59 -5.89 -20.83
C ILE A 171 -8.10 -5.83 -20.95
N GLY A 172 -8.60 -4.79 -21.62
CA GLY A 172 -10.02 -4.67 -21.88
C GLY A 172 -10.35 -3.94 -23.16
N LYS A 173 -11.61 -4.04 -23.55
CA LYS A 173 -12.22 -3.30 -24.65
C LYS A 173 -13.56 -2.73 -24.19
N ILE A 174 -13.88 -1.54 -24.66
CA ILE A 174 -15.09 -0.83 -24.27
C ILE A 174 -15.73 -0.18 -25.48
N TYR A 175 -17.05 -0.23 -25.53
CA TYR A 175 -17.90 0.73 -26.21
C TYR A 175 -18.76 1.41 -25.16
N LEU A 176 -18.82 2.74 -25.18
CA LEU A 176 -19.63 3.54 -24.27
C LEU A 176 -20.24 4.70 -25.03
N LYS A 177 -21.56 4.82 -24.92
CA LYS A 177 -22.35 5.93 -25.47
C LYS A 177 -23.26 6.50 -24.40
N LEU A 178 -23.05 7.76 -24.06
CA LEU A 178 -23.86 8.51 -23.10
C LEU A 178 -25.12 9.10 -23.78
N PRO A 179 -26.12 9.58 -23.02
CA PRO A 179 -27.32 10.22 -23.59
C PRO A 179 -26.99 11.24 -24.69
N SER A 180 -27.83 11.27 -25.74
CA SER A 180 -27.60 12.04 -26.97
C SER A 180 -27.22 13.51 -26.75
N LYS A 181 -27.84 14.18 -25.76
CA LYS A 181 -27.56 15.57 -25.37
C LYS A 181 -26.10 15.82 -24.94
N LYS A 182 -25.29 14.78 -24.77
CA LYS A 182 -23.90 14.86 -24.31
C LYS A 182 -22.88 14.57 -25.40
N HIS A 183 -23.32 14.10 -26.58
CA HIS A 183 -22.47 13.78 -27.72
C HIS A 183 -21.16 13.08 -27.33
N SER A 184 -21.27 12.10 -26.43
CA SER A 184 -20.13 11.39 -25.84
C SER A 184 -20.21 9.92 -26.22
N GLU A 185 -19.23 9.50 -26.99
CA GLU A 185 -19.11 8.14 -27.52
C GLU A 185 -17.63 7.79 -27.63
N ILE A 186 -17.23 6.69 -26.98
CA ILE A 186 -15.87 6.18 -27.02
C ILE A 186 -15.90 4.68 -27.32
N ALA A 187 -14.93 4.23 -28.10
CA ALA A 187 -14.80 2.82 -28.44
C ALA A 187 -13.34 2.42 -28.64
N GLY A 188 -12.99 1.20 -28.24
CA GLY A 188 -11.68 0.61 -28.50
C GLY A 188 -11.12 -0.20 -27.34
N THR A 189 -9.82 -0.45 -27.40
CA THR A 189 -9.06 -1.27 -26.47
C THR A 189 -8.22 -0.42 -25.51
N PHE A 190 -8.01 -0.93 -24.30
CA PHE A 190 -7.18 -0.29 -23.29
C PHE A 190 -6.40 -1.32 -22.47
N ARG A 191 -5.36 -0.85 -21.78
CA ARG A 191 -4.59 -1.61 -20.79
C ARG A 191 -4.57 -0.81 -19.50
N ALA A 192 -5.30 -1.27 -18.48
CA ALA A 192 -5.42 -0.56 -17.21
C ALA A 192 -4.43 -1.10 -16.19
N GLU A 193 -3.64 -0.20 -15.60
CA GLU A 193 -2.78 -0.52 -14.45
C GLU A 193 -3.65 -0.91 -13.25
N ILE A 194 -3.37 -2.07 -12.68
CA ILE A 194 -4.09 -2.55 -11.49
C ILE A 194 -3.47 -1.86 -10.28
N LYS A 195 -4.24 -1.18 -9.45
CA LYS A 195 -3.75 -0.48 -8.25
C LYS A 195 -4.39 -1.04 -6.98
N GLY A 196 -3.79 -0.68 -5.84
CA GLY A 196 -4.29 -1.06 -4.52
C GLY A 196 -4.09 -2.55 -4.17
N PHE A 197 -4.75 -2.94 -3.09
CA PHE A 197 -4.85 -4.32 -2.63
C PHE A 197 -5.80 -5.13 -3.53
N ARG A 198 -5.49 -6.41 -3.74
CA ARG A 198 -6.34 -7.33 -4.49
C ARG A 198 -6.22 -8.75 -4.01
N LEU A 199 -7.23 -9.53 -4.35
CA LEU A 199 -7.17 -10.99 -4.29
C LEU A 199 -6.82 -11.57 -5.66
N LYS A 200 -6.14 -12.71 -5.66
CA LYS A 200 -5.98 -13.61 -6.80
C LYS A 200 -7.32 -14.33 -7.05
N THR A 201 -7.41 -15.05 -8.16
CA THR A 201 -8.62 -15.81 -8.53
C THR A 201 -8.97 -16.93 -7.56
N ASP A 202 -7.99 -17.45 -6.83
CA ASP A 202 -8.18 -18.43 -5.75
C ASP A 202 -8.62 -17.81 -4.41
N GLY A 203 -8.81 -16.48 -4.38
CA GLY A 203 -9.20 -15.73 -3.18
C GLY A 203 -8.04 -15.38 -2.25
N THR A 204 -6.80 -15.77 -2.56
CA THR A 204 -5.63 -15.41 -1.74
C THR A 204 -5.15 -13.99 -2.04
N PRO A 205 -4.57 -13.26 -1.07
CA PRO A 205 -3.98 -11.95 -1.32
C PRO A 205 -2.83 -12.00 -2.34
N ASP A 206 -2.77 -11.02 -3.25
CA ASP A 206 -1.62 -10.87 -4.15
C ASP A 206 -0.48 -10.06 -3.51
N LEU A 207 0.32 -10.76 -2.70
CA LEU A 207 1.46 -10.18 -1.98
C LEU A 207 2.74 -10.04 -2.83
N ALA A 208 2.74 -10.48 -4.09
CA ALA A 208 3.91 -10.35 -4.97
C ALA A 208 4.18 -8.90 -5.39
N ARG A 209 3.15 -8.05 -5.33
CA ARG A 209 3.20 -6.68 -5.83
C ARG A 209 3.76 -5.69 -4.81
N ASP A 210 4.50 -4.72 -5.32
CA ASP A 210 5.06 -3.61 -4.53
C ASP A 210 4.03 -2.51 -4.37
N ASN A 211 3.23 -2.59 -3.32
CA ASN A 211 2.29 -1.56 -2.94
C ASN A 211 2.20 -1.44 -1.40
N PHE A 212 1.77 -0.27 -0.93
CA PHE A 212 1.66 0.00 0.50
C PHE A 212 0.52 -0.76 1.17
N GLU A 213 -0.54 -1.11 0.44
CA GLU A 213 -1.68 -1.84 0.99
C GLU A 213 -1.33 -3.27 1.40
N ASN A 214 -0.41 -3.93 0.68
CA ASN A 214 0.13 -5.23 1.04
C ASN A 214 0.85 -5.19 2.39
N LEU A 215 1.60 -4.12 2.67
CA LEU A 215 2.25 -3.95 3.96
C LEU A 215 1.22 -3.69 5.08
N ARG A 216 0.21 -2.86 4.80
CA ARG A 216 -0.89 -2.59 5.75
C ARG A 216 -1.67 -3.85 6.11
N TYR A 217 -1.98 -4.66 5.10
CA TYR A 217 -2.60 -5.98 5.25
C TYR A 217 -1.74 -6.90 6.15
N LEU A 218 -0.44 -6.99 5.88
CA LEU A 218 0.46 -7.84 6.68
C LEU A 218 0.67 -7.32 8.11
N ALA A 219 0.76 -6.01 8.33
CA ALA A 219 0.84 -5.43 9.68
C ALA A 219 -0.41 -5.75 10.49
N LEU A 220 -1.56 -5.63 9.85
CA LEU A 220 -2.81 -5.98 10.47
C LEU A 220 -2.84 -7.46 10.85
N LEU A 221 -2.52 -8.36 9.91
CA LEU A 221 -2.43 -9.78 10.23
C LEU A 221 -1.50 -10.03 11.41
N GLY A 222 -0.41 -9.26 11.53
CA GLY A 222 0.48 -9.29 12.69
C GLY A 222 -0.21 -8.95 14.02
N VAL A 223 -1.04 -7.89 14.05
CA VAL A 223 -1.84 -7.51 15.23
C VAL A 223 -2.84 -8.61 15.59
N MET A 224 -3.50 -9.13 14.58
CA MET A 224 -4.58 -10.11 14.68
C MET A 224 -4.12 -11.53 15.00
N LYS A 225 -2.86 -11.85 14.72
CA LYS A 225 -2.27 -13.15 15.04
C LYS A 225 -2.25 -13.45 16.54
N GLN A 226 -2.20 -12.42 17.39
CA GLN A 226 -2.10 -12.58 18.84
C GLN A 226 -3.41 -13.03 19.47
N ASP A 227 -4.46 -12.23 19.27
CA ASP A 227 -5.83 -12.61 19.56
C ASP A 227 -6.65 -12.26 18.33
N PRO A 228 -7.10 -13.29 17.62
CA PRO A 228 -7.96 -13.08 16.50
C PRO A 228 -9.29 -12.39 16.91
N THR A 229 -9.92 -12.80 17.99
CA THR A 229 -11.28 -12.35 18.33
C THR A 229 -11.35 -10.93 18.86
N GLN A 230 -10.21 -10.27 19.07
CA GLN A 230 -10.11 -8.93 19.62
C GLN A 230 -10.83 -7.89 18.74
N ASP A 231 -11.64 -7.02 19.35
CA ASP A 231 -12.35 -5.92 18.68
C ASP A 231 -11.38 -4.78 18.33
N ILE A 232 -10.68 -4.89 17.20
CA ILE A 232 -9.75 -3.86 16.71
C ILE A 232 -10.50 -2.65 16.14
N LYS A 233 -10.25 -1.47 16.74
CA LYS A 233 -10.84 -0.18 16.35
C LYS A 233 -9.80 0.90 16.07
N ASP A 234 -10.24 2.01 15.47
CA ASP A 234 -9.48 3.25 15.28
C ASP A 234 -8.11 3.09 14.60
N ILE A 235 -8.01 2.19 13.63
CA ILE A 235 -6.70 1.84 13.09
C ILE A 235 -6.13 2.94 12.21
N LYS A 236 -4.88 3.28 12.48
CA LYS A 236 -4.11 4.28 11.74
C LYS A 236 -2.77 3.71 11.37
N TYR A 237 -2.33 4.01 10.15
CA TYR A 237 -1.01 3.66 9.67
C TYR A 237 -0.16 4.89 9.47
N TYR A 238 1.10 4.77 9.83
CA TYR A 238 2.08 5.84 9.70
C TYR A 238 3.39 5.28 9.16
N ASP A 239 4.20 6.20 8.62
CA ASP A 239 5.56 5.92 8.17
C ASP A 239 5.68 4.70 7.25
N VAL A 240 4.64 4.46 6.44
CA VAL A 240 4.57 3.34 5.50
C VAL A 240 5.62 3.57 4.43
N ARG A 241 6.65 2.73 4.43
CA ARG A 241 7.77 2.84 3.50
C ARG A 241 8.27 1.46 3.12
N TYR A 242 8.74 1.33 1.89
CA TYR A 242 9.61 0.25 1.49
C TYR A 242 10.74 0.79 0.64
N ASP A 243 11.85 0.07 0.62
CA ASP A 243 12.97 0.38 -0.22
C ASP A 243 12.58 0.17 -1.70
N SER A 244 12.30 1.26 -2.42
CA SER A 244 12.01 1.21 -3.86
C SER A 244 13.27 1.23 -4.73
N SER A 245 14.47 1.09 -4.14
CA SER A 245 15.74 1.10 -4.87
C SER A 245 16.01 -0.15 -5.72
N SER A 246 15.03 -1.05 -5.91
CA SER A 246 15.11 -2.17 -6.86
C SER A 246 15.51 -1.76 -8.28
N SER A 247 15.29 -0.50 -8.67
CA SER A 247 15.79 0.07 -9.93
C SER A 247 17.32 0.18 -10.02
N ARG A 248 18.05 0.12 -8.90
CA ARG A 248 19.51 0.27 -8.84
C ARG A 248 20.25 -1.05 -8.61
N ASP A 249 19.59 -2.05 -8.00
CA ASP A 249 20.15 -3.40 -7.85
C ASP A 249 19.02 -4.46 -7.77
N PRO A 250 18.77 -5.21 -8.86
CA PRO A 250 17.77 -6.27 -8.89
C PRO A 250 18.02 -7.42 -7.92
N LYS A 251 19.27 -7.58 -7.42
CA LYS A 251 19.63 -8.62 -6.45
C LYS A 251 19.36 -8.21 -5.00
N LYS A 252 19.06 -6.93 -4.77
CA LYS A 252 18.80 -6.42 -3.42
C LYS A 252 17.42 -6.87 -2.94
N THR A 253 17.40 -7.58 -1.82
CA THR A 253 16.15 -7.92 -1.12
C THR A 253 15.43 -6.65 -0.69
N LEU A 254 14.19 -6.46 -1.15
CA LEU A 254 13.38 -5.33 -0.70
C LEU A 254 12.93 -5.55 0.74
N THR A 255 12.99 -4.47 1.52
CA THR A 255 12.50 -4.42 2.88
C THR A 255 11.55 -3.24 3.03
N GLY A 256 10.65 -3.34 3.99
CA GLY A 256 9.72 -2.27 4.31
C GLY A 256 9.48 -2.16 5.80
N SER A 257 8.86 -1.06 6.20
CA SER A 257 8.38 -0.87 7.56
C SER A 257 7.12 -0.01 7.56
N LEU A 258 6.30 -0.18 8.58
CA LEU A 258 5.23 0.75 8.91
C LEU A 258 4.94 0.73 10.40
N ASP A 259 4.33 1.80 10.88
CA ASP A 259 3.74 1.87 12.21
C ASP A 259 2.23 1.68 12.09
N ILE A 260 1.68 0.88 13.01
CA ILE A 260 0.24 0.70 13.18
C ILE A 260 -0.14 1.11 14.59
N GLU A 261 -1.16 1.95 14.70
CA GLU A 261 -1.80 2.33 15.96
C GLU A 261 -3.27 1.92 15.92
N TYR A 262 -3.78 1.36 17.00
CA TYR A 262 -5.12 0.78 17.08
C TYR A 262 -5.61 0.71 18.53
N LYS A 263 -6.92 0.51 18.72
CA LYS A 263 -7.51 0.17 20.02
C LYS A 263 -8.03 -1.26 20.00
N VAL A 264 -8.10 -1.87 21.19
CA VAL A 264 -8.82 -3.13 21.43
C VAL A 264 -10.03 -2.81 22.29
N GLY A 265 -11.24 -2.91 21.73
CA GLY A 265 -12.46 -2.37 22.33
C GLY A 265 -12.30 -0.88 22.66
N GLU A 266 -12.65 -0.50 23.89
CA GLU A 266 -12.53 0.88 24.39
C GLU A 266 -11.19 1.15 25.13
N SER A 267 -10.20 0.26 24.94
CA SER A 267 -8.89 0.39 25.58
C SER A 267 -8.08 1.59 25.08
N ALA A 268 -7.01 1.92 25.80
CA ALA A 268 -6.01 2.89 25.35
C ALA A 268 -5.41 2.48 23.99
N VAL A 269 -4.96 3.49 23.24
CA VAL A 269 -4.29 3.28 21.94
C VAL A 269 -3.03 2.47 22.16
N GLN A 270 -2.93 1.37 21.43
CA GLN A 270 -1.74 0.54 21.32
C GLN A 270 -1.05 0.84 19.99
N GLY A 271 0.23 0.50 19.90
CA GLY A 271 0.90 0.53 18.62
C GLY A 271 2.14 -0.32 18.52
N LYS A 272 2.45 -0.67 17.28
CA LYS A 272 3.57 -1.54 16.90
C LYS A 272 4.22 -0.99 15.64
N ARG A 273 5.51 -1.25 15.49
CA ARG A 273 6.25 -1.05 14.26
C ARG A 273 6.50 -2.41 13.62
N TYR A 274 5.98 -2.63 12.43
CA TYR A 274 6.20 -3.87 11.68
C TYR A 274 7.26 -3.66 10.61
N GLN A 275 8.11 -4.67 10.44
CA GLN A 275 9.06 -4.76 9.34
C GLN A 275 8.67 -5.89 8.40
N PHE A 276 9.00 -5.72 7.12
CA PHE A 276 8.67 -6.63 6.05
C PHE A 276 9.87 -6.91 5.18
N VAL A 277 9.84 -8.06 4.52
CA VAL A 277 10.84 -8.48 3.54
C VAL A 277 10.12 -9.05 2.32
N LYS A 278 10.67 -8.80 1.12
CA LYS A 278 10.17 -9.38 -0.12
C LYS A 278 11.01 -10.58 -0.55
N GLN A 279 10.39 -11.75 -0.61
CA GLN A 279 10.99 -13.01 -1.07
C GLN A 279 10.04 -13.68 -2.06
N GLY A 280 9.97 -13.14 -3.28
CA GLY A 280 8.88 -13.40 -4.23
C GLY A 280 7.62 -12.63 -3.85
N GLU A 281 7.12 -12.84 -2.64
CA GLU A 281 6.02 -12.12 -2.02
C GLU A 281 6.46 -11.32 -0.79
N TRP A 282 5.72 -10.27 -0.44
CA TRP A 282 5.87 -9.55 0.81
C TRP A 282 5.52 -10.45 1.98
N ARG A 283 6.37 -10.44 3.02
CA ARG A 283 6.19 -11.21 4.25
C ARG A 283 6.47 -10.35 5.46
N LEU A 284 5.76 -10.63 6.55
CA LEU A 284 6.04 -10.05 7.86
C LEU A 284 7.38 -10.60 8.37
N LEU A 285 8.34 -9.72 8.61
CA LEU A 285 9.66 -10.10 9.14
C LEU A 285 9.64 -10.15 10.66
N ARG A 286 9.18 -9.06 11.30
CA ARG A 286 9.11 -8.96 12.76
C ARG A 286 8.20 -7.81 13.21
N ALA A 287 7.80 -7.87 14.48
CA ALA A 287 7.14 -6.80 15.21
C ALA A 287 8.13 -6.15 16.18
N LEU A 288 8.16 -4.83 16.21
CA LEU A 288 8.96 -4.01 17.10
C LEU A 288 8.04 -3.14 17.96
N GLY A 289 8.54 -2.73 19.14
CA GLY A 289 7.91 -1.68 19.92
C GLY A 289 8.02 -0.32 19.22
N LEU A 290 7.11 0.61 19.52
CA LEU A 290 7.21 1.98 18.99
C LEU A 290 8.43 2.75 19.54
N ASN A 291 9.05 2.26 20.61
CA ASN A 291 10.33 2.73 21.15
C ASN A 291 11.57 2.16 20.44
N GLN A 292 11.37 1.33 19.40
CA GLN A 292 12.44 0.75 18.58
C GLN A 292 12.34 1.31 17.15
N VAL A 293 13.48 1.53 16.49
CA VAL A 293 13.60 2.07 15.14
C VAL A 293 14.01 0.97 14.17
N ALA A 294 13.37 0.93 12.99
CA ALA A 294 13.62 -0.15 12.01
C ALA A 294 15.10 -0.24 11.59
N GLU A 295 15.81 0.88 11.56
CA GLU A 295 17.23 0.99 11.24
C GLU A 295 18.16 0.26 12.22
N ALA A 296 17.75 0.04 13.47
CA ALA A 296 18.50 -0.74 14.46
C ALA A 296 18.25 -2.25 14.34
N HIS A 297 17.26 -2.64 13.54
CA HIS A 297 16.86 -4.04 13.34
C HIS A 297 16.84 -4.37 11.84
N PRO A 298 17.97 -4.22 11.11
CA PRO A 298 17.99 -4.43 9.68
C PRO A 298 17.75 -5.90 9.33
N PHE A 299 17.25 -6.17 8.12
CA PHE A 299 17.10 -7.56 7.63
C PHE A 299 18.47 -8.26 7.54
N LYS A 300 19.50 -7.53 7.11
CA LYS A 300 20.90 -7.94 7.16
C LYS A 300 21.70 -6.82 7.81
N GLU A 301 22.42 -7.14 8.87
CA GLU A 301 23.33 -6.18 9.52
C GLU A 301 24.44 -5.74 8.56
N PRO A 302 24.82 -4.44 8.56
CA PRO A 302 25.97 -3.97 7.82
C PRO A 302 27.24 -4.66 8.29
N ASP A 303 28.01 -5.19 7.34
CA ASP A 303 29.32 -5.80 7.56
C ASP A 303 30.46 -4.82 7.22
N GLU A 304 31.70 -5.25 7.37
CA GLU A 304 32.90 -4.46 7.09
C GLU A 304 32.97 -3.94 5.64
N LYS A 305 32.33 -4.65 4.70
CA LYS A 305 32.27 -4.31 3.28
C LYS A 305 31.16 -3.30 2.97
N SER A 306 30.24 -3.10 3.91
CA SER A 306 29.15 -2.13 3.78
C SER A 306 29.70 -0.70 3.82
N SER A 307 29.01 0.24 3.19
CA SER A 307 29.45 1.64 3.20
C SER A 307 29.52 2.19 4.62
N VAL A 308 30.45 3.12 4.87
CA VAL A 308 30.57 3.82 6.16
C VAL A 308 29.23 4.42 6.60
N TYR A 309 28.46 4.96 5.65
CA TYR A 309 27.11 5.47 5.91
C TYR A 309 26.15 4.38 6.42
N ALA A 310 26.15 3.19 5.81
CA ALA A 310 25.29 2.09 6.24
C ALA A 310 25.67 1.60 7.64
N GLN A 311 26.97 1.42 7.91
CA GLN A 311 27.48 1.02 9.22
C GLN A 311 27.11 2.05 10.30
N LEU A 312 27.38 3.34 10.05
CA LEU A 312 27.05 4.41 11.00
C LEU A 312 25.54 4.57 11.20
N ARG A 313 24.72 4.41 10.17
CA ARG A 313 23.25 4.49 10.30
C ARG A 313 22.69 3.43 11.23
N PHE A 314 23.16 2.18 11.09
CA PHE A 314 22.79 1.07 11.98
C PHE A 314 23.21 1.35 13.42
N LEU A 315 24.50 1.62 13.66
CA LEU A 315 25.03 1.86 15.01
C LEU A 315 24.41 3.09 15.69
N THR A 316 24.09 4.12 14.92
CA THR A 316 23.40 5.32 15.43
C THR A 316 21.97 5.01 15.85
N ALA A 317 21.28 4.13 15.11
CA ALA A 317 19.93 3.69 15.45
C ALA A 317 19.94 2.85 16.73
N GLU A 318 20.88 1.92 16.89
CA GLU A 318 21.05 1.16 18.14
C GLU A 318 21.37 2.07 19.33
N ALA A 319 22.32 3.00 19.15
CA ALA A 319 22.68 3.96 20.19
C ALA A 319 21.48 4.85 20.58
N LEU A 320 20.63 5.23 19.61
CA LEU A 320 19.40 5.98 19.85
C LEU A 320 18.40 5.18 20.70
N GLU A 321 18.17 3.90 20.42
CA GLU A 321 17.29 3.06 21.24
C GLU A 321 17.79 2.98 22.68
N GLN A 322 19.09 2.74 22.88
CA GLN A 322 19.71 2.70 24.22
C GLN A 322 19.64 4.06 24.93
N HIS A 323 19.79 5.16 24.20
CA HIS A 323 19.64 6.51 24.76
C HIS A 323 18.19 6.76 25.20
N ALA A 324 17.22 6.46 24.34
CA ALA A 324 15.80 6.64 24.64
C ALA A 324 15.33 5.75 25.79
N ALA A 325 15.77 4.49 25.85
CA ALA A 325 15.45 3.57 26.94
C ALA A 325 15.93 4.09 28.30
N ARG A 326 17.04 4.84 28.35
CA ARG A 326 17.56 5.45 29.57
C ARG A 326 16.84 6.75 29.95
N ASN A 327 16.57 7.61 28.98
CA ASN A 327 16.12 9.00 29.22
C ASN A 327 14.61 9.21 29.07
N HIS A 328 13.92 8.31 28.35
CA HIS A 328 12.52 8.47 27.94
C HIS A 328 11.76 7.13 28.02
N LYS A 329 11.84 6.46 29.17
CA LYS A 329 11.21 5.15 29.41
C LYS A 329 9.73 5.16 29.02
N GLY A 330 9.33 4.14 28.25
CA GLY A 330 7.94 3.94 27.81
C GLY A 330 7.46 4.87 26.69
N LYS A 331 8.29 5.82 26.21
CA LYS A 331 7.94 6.70 25.10
C LYS A 331 8.30 6.08 23.75
N GLY A 332 7.51 6.39 22.73
CA GLY A 332 7.80 5.98 21.35
C GLY A 332 8.89 6.84 20.69
N LEU A 333 9.37 6.40 19.53
CA LEU A 333 10.36 7.10 18.70
C LEU A 333 9.81 7.32 17.29
N TYR A 334 9.62 8.58 16.93
CA TYR A 334 8.98 9.00 15.68
C TYR A 334 9.80 10.03 14.91
N GLY A 335 9.51 10.17 13.61
CA GLY A 335 10.05 11.26 12.77
C GLY A 335 11.58 11.32 12.70
N PHE A 336 12.24 10.17 12.87
CA PHE A 336 13.68 10.15 13.09
C PHE A 336 14.47 10.52 11.82
N ARG A 337 15.54 11.29 12.00
CA ARG A 337 16.46 11.70 10.94
C ARG A 337 17.90 11.54 11.41
N TYR A 338 18.74 11.03 10.52
CA TYR A 338 20.15 10.80 10.80
C TYR A 338 21.02 11.70 9.91
N LYS A 339 22.06 12.28 10.51
CA LYS A 339 23.15 12.97 9.82
C LYS A 339 24.46 12.36 10.30
N HIS A 340 25.37 12.03 9.38
CA HIS A 340 26.66 11.45 9.69
C HIS A 340 27.78 12.34 9.15
N GLU A 341 28.76 12.63 9.99
CA GLU A 341 29.92 13.45 9.64
C GLU A 341 31.18 12.69 10.02
N THR A 342 32.05 12.42 9.04
CA THR A 342 33.35 11.77 9.25
C THR A 342 34.48 12.77 9.11
N ASN A 343 35.64 12.44 9.69
CA ASN A 343 36.90 13.07 9.29
C ASN A 343 37.36 12.58 7.91
N LYS A 344 38.39 13.21 7.35
CA LYS A 344 38.92 12.89 6.02
C LYS A 344 39.28 11.40 5.84
N ASP A 345 39.83 10.79 6.88
CA ASP A 345 40.31 9.40 6.83
C ASP A 345 39.25 8.37 7.21
N ASN A 346 38.01 8.79 7.51
CA ASN A 346 36.93 7.94 8.01
C ASN A 346 37.31 7.08 9.23
N THR A 347 38.16 7.62 10.11
CA THR A 347 38.60 6.94 11.35
C THR A 347 37.81 7.37 12.58
N VAL A 348 37.08 8.48 12.49
CA VAL A 348 36.16 8.99 13.52
C VAL A 348 34.92 9.59 12.87
N ALA A 349 33.80 9.54 13.58
CA ALA A 349 32.54 10.07 13.09
C ALA A 349 31.71 10.68 14.23
N VAL A 350 30.91 11.68 13.89
CA VAL A 350 29.77 12.11 14.69
C VAL A 350 28.49 11.84 13.93
N SER A 351 27.59 11.10 14.57
CA SER A 351 26.24 10.89 14.06
C SER A 351 25.24 11.64 14.91
N THR A 352 24.40 12.43 14.26
CA THR A 352 23.29 13.14 14.89
C THR A 352 22.00 12.41 14.59
N ALA A 353 21.23 12.09 15.63
CA ALA A 353 19.87 11.59 15.51
C ALA A 353 18.89 12.66 16.02
N LYS A 354 17.93 13.04 15.18
CA LYS A 354 16.77 13.83 15.57
C LYS A 354 15.56 12.93 15.65
N TYR A 355 14.69 13.10 16.66
CA TYR A 355 13.50 12.27 16.84
C TYR A 355 12.43 13.00 17.66
N ALA A 356 11.18 12.52 17.59
CA ALA A 356 10.09 12.96 18.45
C ALA A 356 9.67 11.82 19.40
N LEU A 357 9.27 12.19 20.62
CA LEU A 357 8.71 11.26 21.61
C LEU A 357 7.20 11.05 21.46
N GLU A 358 6.55 11.94 20.71
CA GLU A 358 5.12 11.93 20.43
C GLU A 358 4.90 12.07 18.94
N ARG A 359 3.95 11.32 18.42
CA ARG A 359 3.66 11.31 16.99
C ARG A 359 3.13 12.67 16.55
N GLY A 360 3.65 13.19 15.45
CA GLY A 360 3.24 14.49 14.90
C GLY A 360 3.81 15.71 15.63
N SER A 361 4.62 15.52 16.69
CA SER A 361 5.27 16.63 17.38
C SER A 361 6.22 17.38 16.44
N LYS A 362 6.18 18.72 16.51
CA LYS A 362 7.14 19.60 15.83
C LYS A 362 8.42 19.78 16.64
N SER A 363 8.40 19.46 17.94
CA SER A 363 9.55 19.54 18.84
C SER A 363 10.38 18.27 18.72
N LEU A 364 11.54 18.38 18.08
CA LEU A 364 12.47 17.27 17.92
C LEU A 364 13.55 17.32 18.99
N HIS A 365 13.77 16.18 19.63
CA HIS A 365 14.96 15.91 20.43
C HIS A 365 16.14 15.69 19.48
N GLU A 366 17.32 16.11 19.90
CA GLU A 366 18.57 15.90 19.18
C GLU A 366 19.58 15.24 20.11
N VAL A 367 20.22 14.18 19.63
CA VAL A 367 21.32 13.50 20.32
C VAL A 367 22.46 13.27 19.34
N ARG A 368 23.69 13.48 19.79
CA ARG A 368 24.90 13.36 18.99
C ARG A 368 25.80 12.29 19.58
N PHE A 369 26.21 11.34 18.74
CA PHE A 369 27.01 10.18 19.12
C PHE A 369 28.37 10.26 18.46
N PHE A 370 29.44 10.09 19.25
CA PHE A 370 30.81 10.05 18.75
C PHE A 370 31.30 8.62 18.60
N PHE A 371 31.70 8.26 17.38
CA PHE A 371 32.19 6.94 17.00
C PHE A 371 33.66 7.00 16.61
N ARG A 372 34.38 5.90 16.87
CA ARG A 372 35.76 5.70 16.40
C ARG A 372 35.87 4.36 15.69
N TYR A 373 36.54 4.34 14.55
CA TYR A 373 36.87 3.12 13.83
C TYR A 373 38.06 2.42 14.48
N THR A 374 37.98 1.10 14.59
CA THR A 374 39.00 0.23 15.20
C THR A 374 39.19 -1.02 14.34
N LYS A 375 40.09 -1.93 14.76
CA LYS A 375 40.24 -3.24 14.12
C LYS A 375 38.96 -4.09 14.14
N GLN A 376 38.04 -3.82 15.06
CA GLN A 376 36.74 -4.50 15.19
C GLN A 376 35.61 -3.72 14.51
N GLY A 377 35.92 -2.67 13.75
CA GLY A 377 34.94 -1.77 13.15
C GLY A 377 34.64 -0.53 13.99
N TRP A 378 33.52 0.11 13.68
CA TRP A 378 33.05 1.31 14.36
C TRP A 378 32.52 1.00 15.75
N ILE A 379 33.00 1.74 16.75
CA ILE A 379 32.50 1.63 18.12
C ILE A 379 32.02 2.98 18.64
N LEU A 380 30.89 2.97 19.36
CA LEU A 380 30.39 4.13 20.08
C LEU A 380 31.33 4.45 21.24
N ARG A 381 31.87 5.67 21.27
CA ARG A 381 32.71 6.13 22.39
C ARG A 381 31.91 6.80 23.47
N ARG A 382 31.03 7.74 23.09
CA ARG A 382 30.15 8.47 24.01
C ARG A 382 29.13 9.30 23.26
N THR A 383 28.14 9.79 23.99
CA THR A 383 27.27 10.89 23.57
C THR A 383 28.01 12.22 23.74
N LEU A 384 27.77 13.16 22.82
CA LEU A 384 28.27 14.53 22.90
C LEU A 384 27.26 15.44 23.57
N THR A 385 27.74 16.41 24.33
CA THR A 385 26.92 17.47 24.91
C THR A 385 26.65 18.59 23.89
N PRO A 386 25.62 19.43 24.10
CA PRO A 386 25.29 20.52 23.18
C PRO A 386 26.43 21.52 22.96
N ASP A 387 27.30 21.68 23.96
CA ASP A 387 28.48 22.54 23.94
C ASP A 387 29.69 21.90 23.27
N GLU A 388 29.61 20.70 22.69
CA GLU A 388 30.74 20.06 21.99
C GLU A 388 30.60 20.12 20.47
N THR A 389 31.67 20.47 19.75
CA THR A 389 31.71 20.49 18.28
C THR A 389 32.71 19.47 17.73
N PHE A 390 32.46 19.02 16.49
CA PHE A 390 33.33 18.07 15.81
C PHE A 390 34.11 18.77 14.70
N ASP A 391 35.42 18.83 14.85
CA ASP A 391 36.30 19.33 13.80
C ASP A 391 36.61 18.19 12.82
N ARG A 392 36.00 18.27 11.64
CA ARG A 392 36.17 17.28 10.55
C ARG A 392 37.60 17.24 9.99
N LYS A 393 38.40 18.30 10.18
CA LYS A 393 39.80 18.32 9.71
C LYS A 393 40.70 17.53 10.65
N THR A 394 40.57 17.76 11.96
CA THR A 394 41.43 17.12 12.96
C THR A 394 40.86 15.82 13.52
N GLY A 395 39.57 15.56 13.31
CA GLY A 395 38.85 14.42 13.91
C GLY A 395 38.62 14.58 15.42
N LYS A 396 38.83 15.77 15.98
CA LYS A 396 38.70 16.03 17.41
C LYS A 396 37.30 16.54 17.77
N VAL A 397 36.85 16.16 18.95
CA VAL A 397 35.72 16.80 19.62
C VAL A 397 36.30 17.90 20.51
N ILE A 398 35.82 19.13 20.34
CA ILE A 398 36.30 20.31 21.07
C ILE A 398 35.12 21.00 21.75
N ALA A 399 35.37 21.65 22.89
CA ALA A 399 34.40 22.55 23.48
C ALA A 399 34.08 23.68 22.48
N SER A 400 32.81 23.94 22.28
CA SER A 400 32.31 25.04 21.49
C SER A 400 32.73 26.31 22.20
N LYS A 401 33.38 27.22 21.48
CA LYS A 401 33.55 28.58 21.97
C LYS A 401 32.15 29.16 22.09
N VAL A 402 31.67 29.32 23.33
CA VAL A 402 30.45 30.08 23.63
C VAL A 402 30.59 31.41 22.90
N LYS A 403 29.63 31.74 22.04
CA LYS A 403 29.55 33.04 21.38
C LYS A 403 28.71 33.96 22.25
#